data_AF-A0A0C3ELE6-F1
#
_entry.id   AF-A0A0C3ELE6-F1
#
_cell.length_a   1.000
_cell.length_b   1.000
_cell.length_c   1.000
_cell.angle_alpha   90.00
_cell.angle_beta   90.00
_cell.angle_gamma   90.00
#
_symmetry.space_group_name_H-M   'P 1'
#
loop_
_entity.id
_entity.type
_entity.pdbx_description
1 polymer ?
#
loop_
_entity_poly.entity_id
_entity_poly.type
_entity_poly.pdbx_seq_one_letter_code
_entity_poly.pdbx_strand_id
1 'polypeptide(L)'
;MWFTNKQNEGVVYHEYFKLLPDVALTLILTGMECSIDEWATDVKTEITFTAMDYHTIFEAYLKCLHKFQDTKKHKLLDKICTKLYNVGHFHSWAQPIIATVTAAVSTNAFAAALKEYEDNSNTETDGKDGK
;
A
#
# COMPACT_ATOMS: atom_id res chain seq x y z
N MET A 1 -2.42 -3.71 -12.27
CA MET A 1 -1.12 -3.79 -11.57
C MET A 1 -1.29 -3.08 -10.22
N TRP A 2 -1.00 -3.77 -9.10
CA TRP A 2 -1.57 -3.49 -7.77
C TRP A 2 -1.12 -2.14 -7.15
N PHE A 3 0.05 -1.62 -7.56
CA PHE A 3 0.66 -0.40 -6.99
C PHE A 3 1.04 0.67 -8.04
N THR A 4 0.53 0.57 -9.27
CA THR A 4 0.90 1.49 -10.37
C THR A 4 0.38 2.91 -10.20
N ASN A 5 -0.78 3.07 -9.55
CA ASN A 5 -1.43 4.35 -9.34
C ASN A 5 -1.87 4.45 -7.87
N LYS A 6 -1.81 5.67 -7.32
CA LYS A 6 -2.30 6.00 -5.98
C LYS A 6 -3.79 5.73 -5.81
N GLN A 7 -4.55 5.67 -6.91
CA GLN A 7 -5.98 5.35 -6.94
C GLN A 7 -6.29 3.86 -7.03
N ASN A 8 -5.27 3.00 -7.13
CA ASN A 8 -5.52 1.56 -7.11
C ASN A 8 -6.06 1.14 -5.74
N GLU A 9 -6.97 0.18 -5.74
CA GLU A 9 -7.63 -0.32 -4.53
C GLU A 9 -6.63 -0.77 -3.46
N GLY A 10 -5.53 -1.43 -3.86
CA GLY A 10 -4.47 -1.85 -2.94
C GLY A 10 -3.72 -0.70 -2.25
N VAL A 11 -3.77 0.51 -2.81
CA VAL A 11 -3.14 1.72 -2.25
C VAL A 11 -4.15 2.51 -1.41
N VAL A 12 -5.38 2.67 -1.92
CA VAL A 12 -6.46 3.39 -1.23
C VAL A 12 -6.92 2.63 0.02
N TYR A 13 -7.08 1.32 -0.10
CA TYR A 13 -7.59 0.44 0.95
C TYR A 13 -6.47 -0.36 1.62
N HIS A 14 -5.29 0.24 1.80
CA HIS A 14 -4.10 -0.43 2.35
C HIS A 14 -4.35 -1.12 3.69
N GLU A 15 -5.34 -0.66 4.46
CA GLU A 15 -5.73 -1.23 5.74
C GLU A 15 -6.38 -2.62 5.65
N TYR A 16 -6.95 -2.95 4.47
CA TYR A 16 -7.55 -4.24 4.14
C TYR A 16 -6.56 -5.18 3.42
N PHE A 17 -5.50 -4.62 2.81
CA PHE A 17 -4.50 -5.36 2.04
C PHE A 17 -3.16 -5.47 2.78
N LYS A 18 -3.15 -5.93 4.03
CA LYS A 18 -1.95 -5.89 4.90
C LYS A 18 -0.90 -6.98 4.65
N LEU A 19 -1.22 -8.02 3.90
CA LEU A 19 -0.30 -9.08 3.52
C LEU A 19 -0.42 -9.40 2.04
N LEU A 20 0.71 -9.73 1.42
CA LEU A 20 0.71 -10.31 0.10
C LEU A 20 0.01 -11.69 0.16
N PRO A 21 -1.03 -11.94 -0.67
CA PRO A 21 -1.65 -13.25 -0.76
C PRO A 21 -0.63 -14.31 -1.16
N ASP A 22 -0.78 -15.52 -0.62
CA ASP A 22 0.03 -16.69 -0.98
C ASP A 22 -0.04 -16.98 -2.48
N VAL A 23 -1.24 -16.88 -3.08
CA VAL A 23 -1.48 -16.97 -4.53
C VAL A 23 -0.61 -15.97 -5.32
N ALA A 24 -0.45 -14.74 -4.81
CA ALA A 24 0.38 -13.74 -5.46
C ALA A 24 1.87 -14.06 -5.35
N LEU A 25 2.32 -14.61 -4.20
CA LEU A 25 3.68 -15.12 -4.06
C LEU A 25 3.94 -16.31 -4.98
N THR A 26 3.00 -17.25 -5.09
CA THR A 26 3.08 -18.38 -6.04
C THR A 26 3.27 -17.87 -7.47
N LEU A 27 2.51 -16.85 -7.87
CA LEU A 27 2.63 -16.28 -9.21
C LEU A 27 4.03 -15.69 -9.46
N ILE A 28 4.60 -15.01 -8.46
CA ILE A 28 5.97 -14.48 -8.53
C ILE A 28 6.98 -15.63 -8.70
N LEU A 29 6.87 -16.70 -7.90
CA LEU A 29 7.74 -17.87 -8.01
C LEU A 29 7.63 -18.55 -9.37
N THR A 30 6.41 -18.65 -9.89
CA THR A 30 6.15 -19.24 -11.21
C THR A 30 6.75 -18.39 -12.34
N GLY A 31 6.67 -17.06 -12.23
CA GLY A 31 7.34 -16.16 -13.17
C GLY A 31 8.87 -16.23 -13.08
N MET A 32 9.43 -16.46 -11.88
CA MET A 32 10.86 -16.72 -11.71
C MET A 32 11.27 -18.03 -12.39
N GLU A 33 10.48 -19.10 -12.27
CA GLU A 33 10.73 -20.36 -12.98
C GLU A 33 10.72 -20.15 -14.49
N CYS A 34 9.73 -19.42 -15.02
CA CYS A 34 9.70 -19.06 -16.44
C CYS A 34 10.96 -18.28 -16.87
N SER A 35 11.43 -17.37 -16.02
CA SER A 35 12.67 -16.62 -16.29
C SER A 35 13.91 -17.50 -16.23
N ILE A 36 13.92 -18.57 -15.42
CA ILE A 36 15.00 -19.56 -15.38
C ILE A 36 14.98 -20.39 -16.67
N ASP A 37 13.78 -20.81 -17.11
CA ASP A 37 13.61 -21.58 -18.34
C ASP A 37 14.10 -20.83 -19.58
N GLU A 38 13.94 -19.50 -19.62
CA GLU A 38 14.48 -18.66 -20.71
C GLU A 38 15.99 -18.85 -20.90
N TRP A 39 16.71 -19.22 -19.85
CA TRP A 39 18.17 -19.40 -19.84
C TRP A 39 18.59 -20.87 -19.75
N ALA A 40 17.66 -21.82 -19.79
CA ALA A 40 17.96 -23.24 -19.56
C ALA A 40 18.99 -23.84 -20.54
N THR A 41 19.10 -23.29 -21.75
CA THR A 41 20.01 -23.77 -22.80
C THR A 41 21.33 -23.00 -22.89
N ASP A 42 21.65 -22.18 -21.88
CA ASP A 42 22.80 -21.23 -21.88
C ASP A 42 22.71 -20.15 -22.98
N VAL A 43 21.62 -20.15 -23.76
CA VAL A 43 21.26 -19.14 -24.73
C VAL A 43 19.87 -18.62 -24.37
N LYS A 44 19.73 -17.29 -24.27
CA LYS A 44 18.44 -16.67 -23.98
C LYS A 44 17.44 -17.01 -25.08
N THR A 45 16.41 -17.77 -24.72
CA THR A 45 15.27 -18.08 -25.58
C THR A 45 14.08 -17.27 -25.10
N GLU A 46 13.37 -16.63 -26.03
CA GLU A 46 12.14 -15.90 -25.70
C GLU A 46 11.04 -16.92 -25.38
N ILE A 47 10.71 -17.06 -24.09
CA ILE A 47 9.61 -17.90 -23.63
C ILE A 47 8.47 -17.00 -23.20
N THR A 48 7.27 -17.24 -23.75
CA THR A 48 6.09 -16.50 -23.33
C THR A 48 5.56 -17.10 -22.04
N PHE A 49 5.44 -16.28 -21.00
CA PHE A 49 4.79 -16.70 -19.76
C PHE A 49 3.28 -16.85 -19.98
N THR A 50 2.80 -18.08 -20.17
CA THR A 50 1.37 -18.39 -20.33
C THR A 50 0.82 -19.21 -19.18
N ALA A 51 -0.47 -19.03 -18.89
CA ALA A 51 -1.15 -19.85 -17.91
C ALA A 51 -1.15 -21.33 -18.32
N MET A 52 -1.27 -21.66 -19.61
CA MET A 52 -1.32 -23.06 -20.06
C MET A 52 -0.02 -23.80 -19.76
N ASP A 53 1.12 -23.16 -20.04
CA ASP A 53 2.44 -23.79 -19.92
C ASP A 53 2.88 -23.90 -18.45
N TYR A 54 2.54 -22.91 -17.63
CA TYR A 54 3.01 -22.80 -16.25
C TYR A 54 1.97 -23.15 -15.17
N HIS A 55 0.75 -23.56 -15.55
CA HIS A 55 -0.31 -23.92 -14.58
C HIS A 55 0.13 -25.03 -13.61
N THR A 56 0.78 -26.07 -14.12
CA THR A 56 1.21 -27.22 -13.30
C THR A 56 2.31 -26.82 -12.32
N ILE A 57 3.23 -25.94 -12.74
CA ILE A 57 4.29 -25.37 -11.92
C ILE A 57 3.70 -24.48 -10.83
N PHE A 58 2.74 -23.62 -11.20
CA PHE A 58 2.01 -22.79 -10.26
C PHE A 58 1.34 -23.61 -9.15
N GLU A 59 0.57 -24.64 -9.52
CA GLU A 59 -0.10 -25.53 -8.56
C GLU A 59 0.91 -26.27 -7.65
N ALA A 60 2.05 -26.68 -8.22
CA ALA A 60 3.12 -27.33 -7.45
C ALA A 60 3.73 -26.38 -6.41
N TYR A 61 4.01 -25.13 -6.78
CA TYR A 61 4.50 -24.11 -5.85
C TYR A 61 3.46 -23.75 -4.79
N LEU A 62 2.19 -23.61 -5.16
CA LEU A 62 1.13 -23.30 -4.20
C LEU A 62 1.04 -24.39 -3.12
N LYS A 63 1.03 -25.66 -3.55
CA LYS A 63 1.05 -26.81 -2.65
C LYS A 63 2.31 -26.85 -1.77
N CYS A 64 3.46 -26.46 -2.33
CA CYS A 64 4.72 -26.38 -1.58
C CYS A 64 4.65 -25.28 -0.51
N LEU A 65 4.13 -24.11 -0.84
CA LEU A 65 3.95 -22.99 0.10
C LEU A 65 2.99 -23.35 1.24
N HIS A 66 1.87 -24.01 0.95
CA HIS A 66 0.94 -24.49 1.99
C HIS A 66 1.62 -25.49 2.93
N LYS A 67 2.34 -26.48 2.39
CA LYS A 67 3.13 -27.41 3.21
C LYS A 67 4.21 -26.72 4.04
N PHE A 68 4.85 -25.70 3.49
CA PHE A 68 5.88 -24.92 4.18
C PHE A 68 5.29 -24.13 5.37
N GLN A 69 4.09 -23.61 5.21
CA GLN A 69 3.33 -22.95 6.27
C GLN A 69 2.98 -23.94 7.40
N ASP A 70 2.53 -25.15 7.05
CA ASP A 70 2.10 -26.17 8.01
C ASP A 70 3.26 -26.79 8.81
N THR A 71 4.47 -26.81 8.23
CA THR A 71 5.62 -27.51 8.82
C THR A 71 6.41 -26.68 9.85
N LYS A 72 6.14 -25.38 10.01
CA LYS A 72 6.93 -24.53 10.92
C LYS A 72 6.09 -23.86 12.02
N LYS A 73 6.50 -24.06 13.27
CA LYS A 73 6.06 -23.28 14.46
C LYS A 73 6.27 -21.77 14.33
N HIS A 74 7.08 -21.33 13.38
CA HIS A 74 7.34 -19.93 13.10
C HIS A 74 6.58 -19.55 11.83
N LYS A 75 5.68 -18.56 11.93
CA LYS A 75 4.94 -17.90 10.84
C LYS A 75 5.87 -17.21 9.84
N LEU A 76 6.75 -17.98 9.21
CA LEU A 76 7.84 -17.48 8.38
C LEU A 76 7.33 -17.05 7.02
N LEU A 77 6.36 -17.77 6.45
CA LEU A 77 5.70 -17.34 5.22
C LEU A 77 5.01 -15.99 5.42
N ASP A 78 4.25 -15.83 6.51
CA ASP A 78 3.61 -14.55 6.86
C ASP A 78 4.65 -13.42 6.96
N LYS A 79 5.82 -13.68 7.56
CA LYS A 79 6.92 -12.71 7.64
C LYS A 79 7.49 -12.36 6.27
N ILE A 80 7.66 -13.35 5.38
CA ILE A 80 8.13 -13.13 4.01
C ILE A 80 7.11 -12.29 3.25
N CYS A 81 5.84 -12.68 3.25
CA CYS A 81 4.74 -11.96 2.58
C CYS A 81 4.60 -10.54 3.11
N THR A 82 4.70 -10.34 4.44
CA THR A 82 4.65 -9.00 5.07
C THR A 82 5.84 -8.16 4.63
N LYS A 83 7.06 -8.72 4.64
CA LYS A 83 8.26 -8.00 4.19
C LYS A 83 8.16 -7.61 2.72
N LEU A 84 7.73 -8.54 1.86
CA LEU A 84 7.61 -8.31 0.43
C LEU A 84 6.55 -7.25 0.13
N TYR A 85 5.42 -7.30 0.83
CA TYR A 85 4.40 -6.25 0.79
C TYR A 85 4.96 -4.87 1.16
N ASN A 86 5.60 -4.76 2.32
CA ASN A 86 6.14 -3.48 2.80
C ASN A 86 7.21 -2.90 1.86
N VAL A 87 8.11 -3.76 1.35
CA VAL A 87 9.16 -3.35 0.41
C VAL A 87 8.54 -2.93 -0.93
N GLY A 88 7.61 -3.72 -1.48
CA GLY A 88 6.92 -3.38 -2.73
C GLY A 88 6.12 -2.08 -2.62
N HIS A 89 5.43 -1.88 -1.49
CA HIS A 89 4.71 -0.66 -1.17
C HIS A 89 5.63 0.56 -1.04
N PHE A 90 6.79 0.41 -0.38
CA PHE A 90 7.79 1.48 -0.27
C PHE A 90 8.36 1.91 -1.63
N HIS A 91 8.77 0.93 -2.45
CA HIS A 91 9.43 1.22 -3.74
C HIS A 91 8.47 1.64 -4.86
N SER A 92 7.18 1.35 -4.73
CA SER A 92 6.16 1.82 -5.68
C SER A 92 5.77 3.28 -5.47
N TRP A 93 6.36 3.99 -4.50
CA TRP A 93 5.96 5.35 -4.10
C TRP A 93 4.46 5.46 -3.77
N ALA A 94 3.83 4.32 -3.50
CA ALA A 94 2.46 4.20 -3.05
C ALA A 94 2.37 4.55 -1.56
N GLN A 95 3.09 5.58 -1.09
CA GLN A 95 2.85 6.06 0.26
C GLN A 95 1.37 6.36 0.41
N PRO A 96 0.74 6.01 1.55
CA PRO A 96 -0.64 6.37 1.76
C PRO A 96 -0.68 7.88 1.54
N ILE A 97 -1.57 8.34 0.66
CA ILE A 97 -2.07 9.69 0.83
C ILE A 97 -2.82 9.56 2.15
N ILE A 98 -2.11 9.70 3.28
CA ILE A 98 -2.71 10.34 4.42
C ILE A 98 -3.13 11.64 3.78
N ALA A 99 -4.40 11.70 3.41
CA ALA A 99 -5.07 12.96 3.34
C ALA A 99 -5.02 13.43 4.79
N THR A 100 -3.86 13.93 5.22
CA THR A 100 -3.85 15.25 5.78
C THR A 100 -4.48 16.07 4.66
N VAL A 101 -5.82 16.08 4.65
CA VAL A 101 -6.53 17.32 4.77
C VAL A 101 -5.83 18.02 5.92
N THR A 102 -4.68 18.62 5.64
CA THR A 102 -4.16 19.72 6.41
C THR A 102 -5.34 20.64 6.33
N ALA A 103 -6.13 20.70 7.39
CA ALA A 103 -7.26 21.60 7.46
C ALA A 103 -6.74 22.91 6.89
N ALA A 104 -7.35 23.37 5.79
CA ALA A 104 -6.81 24.50 5.01
C ALA A 104 -6.60 25.74 5.89
N VAL A 105 -7.23 25.72 7.07
CA VAL A 105 -7.09 26.66 8.17
C VAL A 105 -6.59 25.89 9.40
N SER A 106 -5.43 26.30 9.93
CA SER A 106 -4.86 25.73 11.15
C SER A 106 -5.70 26.12 12.38
N THR A 107 -5.65 25.33 13.45
CA THR A 107 -6.29 25.65 14.74
C THR A 107 -5.84 27.01 15.29
N ASN A 108 -4.60 27.42 15.00
CA ASN A 108 -4.08 28.73 15.38
C ASN A 108 -4.77 29.88 14.62
N ALA A 109 -5.14 29.67 13.35
CA ALA A 109 -5.88 30.67 12.58
C ALA A 109 -7.31 30.84 13.09
N PHE A 110 -7.96 29.75 13.54
CA PHE A 110 -9.25 29.85 14.23
C PHE A 110 -9.15 30.57 15.57
N ALA A 111 -8.12 30.28 16.37
CA ALA A 111 -7.90 30.95 17.65
C ALA A 111 -7.60 32.46 17.48
N ALA A 112 -6.83 32.82 16.44
CA ALA A 112 -6.55 34.21 16.12
C ALA A 112 -7.81 34.97 15.66
N ALA A 113 -8.64 34.35 14.81
CA ALA A 113 -9.90 34.95 14.36
C ALA A 113 -10.91 35.13 15.49
N LEU A 114 -10.99 34.17 16.43
CA LEU A 114 -11.85 34.30 17.61
C LEU A 114 -11.41 35.47 18.50
N LYS A 115 -10.10 35.59 18.72
CA LYS A 115 -9.53 36.68 19.52
C LYS A 115 -9.77 38.05 18.86
N GLU A 116 -9.59 38.16 17.55
CA GLU A 116 -9.86 39.40 16.81
C GLU A 116 -11.33 39.81 16.91
N TYR A 117 -12.26 38.85 16.86
CA TYR A 117 -13.68 39.09 17.06
C TYR A 117 -14.00 39.57 18.49
N GLU A 118 -13.43 38.93 19.52
CA GLU A 118 -13.62 39.31 20.92
C GLU A 118 -13.03 40.70 21.21
N ASP A 119 -11.82 41.00 20.72
CA ASP A 119 -11.15 42.28 20.88
C ASP A 119 -11.92 43.43 20.19
N ASN A 120 -12.59 43.14 19.06
CA ASN A 120 -13.42 44.11 18.34
C ASN A 120 -14.86 44.23 18.91
N SER A 121 -15.37 43.20 19.59
CA SER A 121 -16.66 43.26 20.28
C SER A 121 -16.61 44.06 21.58
N ASN A 122 -15.43 44.17 22.19
CA ASN A 122 -15.19 44.93 23.42
C ASN A 122 -15.00 46.45 23.20
N THR A 123 -14.98 46.92 21.96
CA THR A 123 -14.89 48.35 21.62
C THR A 123 -16.23 48.97 21.23
N GLU A 124 -17.30 48.18 21.12
CA GLU A 124 -18.67 48.65 20.86
C GLU A 124 -19.51 48.65 22.15
N THR A 125 -19.13 49.48 23.13
CA THR A 125 -20.06 49.89 24.20
C THR A 125 -20.10 51.42 24.36
N ASP A 126 -21.18 51.97 23.81
CA ASP A 126 -22.03 53.04 24.35
C ASP A 126 -21.54 54.50 24.30
N GLY A 127 -21.55 55.06 23.08
CA GLY A 127 -21.74 56.49 22.88
C GLY A 127 -23.23 56.83 22.73
N LYS A 128 -23.98 56.82 23.84
CA LYS A 128 -25.29 57.47 23.90
C LYS A 128 -25.11 58.94 24.28
N ASP A 129 -25.36 59.79 23.29
CA ASP A 129 -25.46 61.24 23.44
C ASP A 129 -26.45 61.63 24.54
N GLY A 130 -25.95 62.42 25.49
CA GLY A 130 -26.74 63.13 26.48
C GLY A 130 -26.20 64.54 26.63
N LYS A 131 -26.67 65.47 25.79
CA LYS A 131 -27.29 66.76 26.13
C LYS A 131 -27.20 67.76 24.99
#